data_AF-A0A285EIT5-F1
#
_entry.id   AF-A0A285EIT5-F1
#
_cell.length_a   1.000
_cell.length_b   1.000
_cell.length_c   1.000
_cell.angle_alpha   90.00
_cell.angle_beta   90.00
_cell.angle_gamma   90.00
#
_symmetry.space_group_name_H-M   'P 1'
#
loop_
_entity.id
_entity.type
_entity.pdbx_description
1 polymer ?
#
loop_
_entity_poly.entity_id
_entity_poly.type
_entity_poly.pdbx_seq_one_letter_code
_entity_poly.pdbx_strand_id
1 'polypeptide(L)'
;MVTDTIETFTENGVQVSSGEVLEADVVVTATGFDLSVFGGIAFTVDDEPVDFPDTVTYRGLMFSGVPNMAYVFGYFRHSWTLRADLIADFVCRLLQHMEEKGSTMVVPTLREDEVDMPRRPWVDPENFNPGYLARSMHLMPKQGDREPWMHLHEYYEEKDILPVADLDDGTLVYK
;
A
#
# COMPACT_ATOMS: atom_id res chain seq x y z
N MET A 1 9.49 -28.42 15.24
CA MET A 1 9.46 -28.59 13.76
C MET A 1 8.65 -29.85 13.49
N VAL A 2 7.50 -29.73 12.81
CA VAL A 2 6.68 -30.90 12.41
C VAL A 2 6.99 -31.32 10.97
N THR A 3 7.68 -30.45 10.20
CA THR A 3 8.02 -30.62 8.78
C THR A 3 9.54 -30.47 8.60
N ASP A 4 10.13 -31.25 7.69
CA ASP A 4 11.57 -31.19 7.36
C ASP A 4 11.93 -29.93 6.56
N THR A 5 13.23 -29.69 6.34
CA THR A 5 13.77 -28.54 5.58
C THR A 5 14.56 -29.00 4.36
N ILE A 6 14.59 -28.18 3.31
CA ILE A 6 15.39 -28.46 2.12
C ILE A 6 16.88 -28.31 2.45
N GLU A 7 17.68 -29.34 2.19
CA GLU A 7 19.14 -29.29 2.29
C GLU A 7 19.76 -28.92 0.94
N THR A 8 19.41 -29.66 -0.14
CA THR A 8 19.91 -29.38 -1.49
C THR A 8 19.03 -30.00 -2.57
N PHE A 9 19.10 -29.46 -3.78
CA PHE A 9 18.65 -30.15 -4.98
C PHE A 9 19.68 -31.20 -5.39
N THR A 10 19.20 -32.31 -5.93
CA THR A 10 19.98 -33.42 -6.48
C THR A 10 19.56 -33.68 -7.93
N GLU A 11 20.27 -34.56 -8.63
CA GLU A 11 19.90 -34.96 -9.99
C GLU A 11 18.50 -35.61 -10.06
N ASN A 12 18.05 -36.26 -8.98
CA ASN A 12 16.81 -37.04 -8.94
C ASN A 12 15.66 -36.38 -8.16
N GLY A 13 15.87 -35.20 -7.56
CA GLY A 13 14.87 -34.56 -6.70
C GLY A 13 15.47 -33.67 -5.60
N VAL A 14 14.84 -33.63 -4.43
CA VAL A 14 15.23 -32.75 -3.31
C VAL A 14 15.68 -33.57 -2.11
N GLN A 15 16.91 -33.37 -1.65
CA GLN A 15 17.36 -33.90 -0.37
C GLN A 15 16.90 -32.98 0.75
N VAL A 16 16.21 -33.55 1.74
CA VAL A 16 15.82 -32.85 2.96
C VAL A 16 16.86 -33.05 4.06
N SER A 17 16.83 -32.21 5.10
CA SER A 17 17.86 -32.18 6.14
C SER A 17 17.93 -33.45 7.00
N SER A 18 16.91 -34.31 6.96
CA SER A 18 16.99 -35.67 7.51
C SER A 18 17.82 -36.66 6.67
N GLY A 19 18.20 -36.29 5.45
CA GLY A 19 18.94 -37.11 4.49
C GLY A 19 18.06 -37.91 3.52
N GLU A 20 16.73 -37.88 3.67
CA GLU A 20 15.80 -38.46 2.67
C GLU A 20 15.88 -37.68 1.35
N VAL A 21 15.79 -38.39 0.23
CA VAL A 21 15.64 -37.78 -1.10
C VAL A 21 14.19 -37.94 -1.56
N LEU A 22 13.50 -36.81 -1.70
CA LEU A 22 12.19 -36.74 -2.32
C LEU A 22 12.37 -36.73 -3.84
N GLU A 23 12.15 -37.87 -4.48
CA GLU A 23 12.25 -38.00 -5.94
C GLU A 23 11.24 -37.09 -6.65
N ALA A 24 11.69 -36.35 -7.65
CA ALA A 24 10.84 -35.45 -8.42
C ALA A 24 11.36 -35.25 -9.84
N ASP A 25 10.49 -35.45 -10.83
CA ASP A 25 10.81 -35.14 -12.23
C ASP A 25 10.71 -33.64 -12.54
N VAL A 26 9.86 -32.91 -11.79
CA VAL A 26 9.60 -31.48 -11.98
C VAL A 26 9.50 -30.78 -10.63
N VAL A 27 10.22 -29.67 -10.50
CA VAL A 27 10.13 -28.77 -9.34
C VAL A 27 9.50 -27.45 -9.80
N VAL A 28 8.45 -27.03 -9.11
CA VAL A 28 7.78 -25.73 -9.36
C VAL A 28 8.11 -24.76 -8.23
N THR A 29 8.88 -23.72 -8.51
CA THR A 29 9.21 -22.67 -7.55
C THR A 29 8.08 -21.64 -7.44
N ALA A 30 7.01 -22.00 -6.73
CA ALA A 30 5.91 -21.09 -6.41
C ALA A 30 6.24 -20.20 -5.19
N THR A 31 7.45 -19.64 -5.14
CA THR A 31 8.04 -18.94 -3.98
C THR A 31 7.66 -17.46 -3.87
N GLY A 32 6.77 -16.99 -4.74
CA GLY A 32 6.29 -15.61 -4.75
C GLY A 32 7.26 -14.66 -5.42
N PHE A 33 7.39 -13.45 -4.86
CA PHE A 33 8.16 -12.35 -5.41
C PHE A 33 8.82 -11.53 -4.29
N ASP A 34 9.78 -10.69 -4.66
CA ASP A 34 10.22 -9.58 -3.82
C ASP A 34 9.44 -8.33 -4.19
N LEU A 35 8.87 -7.68 -3.17
CA LEU A 35 8.04 -6.50 -3.36
C LEU A 35 8.92 -5.31 -3.77
N SER A 36 8.77 -4.86 -5.00
CA SER A 36 9.40 -3.62 -5.47
C SER A 36 8.50 -2.43 -5.13
N VAL A 37 8.67 -1.88 -3.93
CA VAL A 37 7.89 -0.73 -3.44
C VAL A 37 8.04 0.45 -4.42
N PHE A 38 6.89 0.93 -4.92
CA PHE A 38 6.76 1.96 -5.97
C PHE A 38 7.66 1.75 -7.20
N GLY A 39 7.98 0.50 -7.55
CA GLY A 39 8.80 0.19 -8.73
C GLY A 39 10.26 0.65 -8.65
N GLY A 40 10.76 1.04 -7.47
CA GLY A 40 12.11 1.56 -7.30
C GLY A 40 12.34 2.96 -7.90
N ILE A 41 11.26 3.69 -8.17
CA ILE A 41 11.31 5.06 -8.68
C ILE A 41 11.83 5.99 -7.58
N ALA A 42 12.79 6.86 -7.91
CA ALA A 42 13.26 7.91 -7.02
C ALA A 42 12.33 9.13 -7.13
N PHE A 43 11.41 9.26 -6.17
CA PHE A 43 10.51 10.41 -6.09
C PHE A 43 11.18 11.57 -5.38
N THR A 44 10.91 12.79 -5.86
CA THR A 44 11.38 14.04 -5.26
C THR A 44 10.27 15.08 -5.24
N VAL A 45 10.25 15.94 -4.22
CA VAL A 45 9.43 17.16 -4.14
C VAL A 45 10.37 18.31 -3.88
N ASP A 46 10.37 19.33 -4.74
CA ASP A 46 11.28 20.47 -4.66
C ASP A 46 12.75 20.04 -4.51
N ASP A 47 13.18 19.07 -5.34
CA ASP A 47 14.51 18.43 -5.34
C ASP A 47 14.87 17.61 -4.08
N GLU A 48 13.99 17.53 -3.08
CA GLU A 48 14.19 16.71 -1.89
C GLU A 48 13.60 15.30 -2.08
N PRO A 49 14.32 14.21 -1.74
CA PRO A 49 13.81 12.85 -1.82
C PRO A 49 12.57 12.63 -0.95
N VAL A 50 11.59 11.91 -1.49
CA VAL A 50 10.41 11.49 -0.72
C VAL A 50 10.73 10.20 0.03
N ASP A 51 10.70 10.26 1.36
CA ASP A 51 10.78 9.08 2.23
C ASP A 51 9.36 8.61 2.60
N PHE A 52 8.83 7.63 1.84
CA PHE A 52 7.46 7.13 2.03
C PHE A 52 7.18 6.62 3.46
N PRO A 53 8.09 5.89 4.13
CA PRO A 53 7.99 5.55 5.55
C PRO A 53 7.66 6.72 6.50
N ASP A 54 7.97 7.96 6.13
CA ASP A 54 7.64 9.14 6.94
C ASP A 54 6.29 9.77 6.59
N THR A 55 5.71 9.38 5.46
CA THR A 55 4.36 9.79 5.05
C THR A 55 3.27 8.97 5.72
N VAL A 56 2.06 9.52 5.74
CA VAL A 56 0.82 8.84 6.10
C VAL A 56 -0.11 8.82 4.90
N THR A 57 -0.77 7.69 4.64
CA THR A 57 -1.70 7.60 3.51
C THR A 57 -3.01 8.35 3.80
N TYR A 58 -3.44 9.19 2.88
CA TYR A 58 -4.81 9.70 2.82
C TYR A 58 -5.68 8.70 2.06
N ARG A 59 -6.63 8.10 2.76
CA ARG A 59 -7.58 7.07 2.29
C ARG A 59 -6.91 5.90 1.56
N GLY A 60 -5.65 5.63 1.86
CA GLY A 60 -4.86 4.61 1.16
C GLY A 60 -4.64 4.85 -0.32
N LEU A 61 -4.78 6.09 -0.80
CA LEU A 61 -4.68 6.43 -2.22
C LEU A 61 -3.84 7.69 -2.51
N MET A 62 -3.54 8.55 -1.54
CA MET A 62 -2.55 9.63 -1.65
C MET A 62 -1.62 9.65 -0.42
N PHE A 63 -0.60 10.51 -0.40
CA PHE A 63 0.40 10.57 0.68
C PHE A 63 0.50 11.98 1.27
N SER A 64 0.60 12.07 2.59
CA SER A 64 0.82 13.33 3.29
C SER A 64 2.09 14.03 2.77
N GLY A 65 2.00 15.30 2.42
CA GLY A 65 3.15 16.10 1.97
C GLY A 65 3.60 15.84 0.52
N VAL A 66 2.97 14.92 -0.21
CA VAL A 66 3.29 14.65 -1.62
C VAL A 66 2.22 15.26 -2.53
N PRO A 67 2.56 16.27 -3.35
CA PRO A 67 1.59 16.97 -4.20
C PRO A 67 1.15 16.12 -5.38
N ASN A 68 -0.15 16.17 -5.70
CA ASN A 68 -0.75 15.62 -6.93
C ASN A 68 -0.44 14.12 -7.21
N MET A 69 -0.04 13.34 -6.20
CA MET A 69 0.25 11.92 -6.36
C MET A 69 -0.90 11.07 -5.83
N ALA A 70 -1.48 10.28 -6.72
CA ALA A 70 -2.39 9.19 -6.37
C ALA A 70 -1.73 7.83 -6.68
N TYR A 71 -2.03 6.84 -5.86
CA TYR A 71 -1.50 5.48 -5.95
C TYR A 71 -2.63 4.46 -5.94
N VAL A 72 -2.58 3.51 -6.87
CA VAL A 72 -3.57 2.44 -6.99
C VAL A 72 -3.01 1.17 -6.36
N PHE A 73 -3.56 0.79 -5.21
CA PHE A 73 -3.37 -0.52 -4.62
C PHE A 73 -4.73 -1.22 -4.48
N GLY A 74 -4.79 -2.50 -4.81
CA GLY A 74 -6.03 -3.29 -4.74
C GLY A 74 -6.38 -3.76 -3.33
N TYR A 75 -7.42 -4.60 -3.23
CA TYR A 75 -7.74 -5.31 -2.00
C TYR A 75 -6.92 -6.59 -1.85
N PHE A 76 -6.70 -7.03 -0.62
CA PHE A 76 -6.11 -8.34 -0.36
C PHE A 76 -7.09 -9.50 -0.57
N ARG A 77 -8.39 -9.25 -0.39
CA ARG A 77 -9.44 -10.28 -0.35
C ARG A 77 -10.53 -10.11 -1.41
N HIS A 78 -10.44 -9.05 -2.21
CA HIS A 78 -11.36 -8.73 -3.29
C HIS A 78 -10.57 -8.44 -4.57
N SER A 79 -11.27 -8.36 -5.71
CA SER A 79 -10.61 -8.03 -6.98
C SER A 79 -9.95 -6.65 -6.92
N TRP A 80 -8.73 -6.56 -7.47
CA TRP A 80 -7.98 -5.31 -7.58
C TRP A 80 -8.72 -4.27 -8.42
N THR A 81 -9.44 -4.73 -9.45
CA THR A 81 -10.17 -3.85 -10.37
C THR A 81 -11.27 -3.06 -9.66
N LEU A 82 -11.89 -3.62 -8.62
CA LEU A 82 -12.93 -2.92 -7.85
C LEU A 82 -12.39 -1.67 -7.16
N ARG A 83 -11.19 -1.75 -6.57
CA ARG A 83 -10.56 -0.59 -5.92
C ARG A 83 -10.01 0.39 -6.93
N ALA A 84 -9.47 -0.12 -8.04
CA ALA A 84 -8.96 0.72 -9.12
C ALA A 84 -10.04 1.65 -9.68
N ASP A 85 -11.26 1.15 -9.92
CA ASP A 85 -12.39 1.95 -10.40
C ASP A 85 -12.78 3.03 -9.37
N LEU A 86 -12.88 2.67 -8.08
CA LEU A 86 -13.20 3.65 -7.02
C LEU A 86 -12.14 4.75 -6.88
N ILE A 87 -10.86 4.40 -6.98
CA ILE A 87 -9.76 5.38 -6.96
C ILE A 87 -9.82 6.27 -8.20
N ALA A 88 -10.08 5.70 -9.38
CA ALA A 88 -10.21 6.49 -10.61
C ALA A 88 -11.37 7.49 -10.52
N ASP A 89 -12.53 7.09 -10.02
CA ASP A 89 -13.68 7.97 -9.81
C ASP A 89 -13.38 9.08 -8.79
N PHE A 90 -12.70 8.74 -7.68
CA PHE A 90 -12.24 9.73 -6.70
C PHE A 90 -11.29 10.75 -7.34
N VAL A 91 -10.30 10.29 -8.11
CA VAL A 91 -9.32 11.16 -8.78
C VAL A 91 -10.01 12.07 -9.79
N CYS A 92 -10.96 11.57 -10.58
CA CYS A 92 -11.75 12.39 -11.50
C CYS A 92 -12.54 13.48 -10.77
N ARG A 93 -13.22 13.15 -9.66
CA ARG A 93 -13.90 14.14 -8.81
C ARG A 93 -12.93 15.18 -8.23
N LEU A 94 -11.76 14.73 -7.77
CA LEU A 94 -10.74 15.62 -7.22
C LEU A 94 -10.20 16.59 -8.27
N LEU A 95 -9.92 16.12 -9.49
CA LEU A 95 -9.46 16.96 -10.60
C LEU A 95 -10.52 18.00 -11.00
N GLN A 96 -11.79 17.61 -11.08
CA GLN A 96 -12.88 18.54 -11.34
C GLN A 96 -12.99 19.60 -10.24
N HIS A 97 -12.89 19.19 -8.97
CA HIS A 97 -12.91 20.10 -7.82
C HIS A 97 -11.75 21.10 -7.86
N MET A 98 -10.55 20.64 -8.24
CA MET A 98 -9.38 21.51 -8.43
C MET A 98 -9.62 22.52 -9.55
N GLU A 99 -10.22 22.11 -10.67
CA GLU A 99 -10.58 23.00 -11.77
C GLU A 99 -11.58 24.08 -11.33
N GLU A 100 -12.63 23.71 -10.61
CA GLU A 100 -13.63 24.63 -10.07
C GLU A 100 -13.02 25.66 -9.10
N LYS A 101 -12.02 25.25 -8.32
CA LYS A 101 -11.25 26.12 -7.43
C LYS A 101 -10.16 26.93 -8.12
N GLY A 102 -9.86 26.65 -9.39
CA GLY A 102 -8.70 27.23 -10.08
C GLY A 102 -7.36 26.82 -9.47
N SER A 103 -7.29 25.66 -8.81
CA SER A 103 -6.09 25.12 -8.17
C SER A 103 -5.33 24.21 -9.13
N THR A 104 -4.01 24.23 -9.03
CA THR A 104 -3.09 23.40 -9.83
C THR A 104 -2.43 22.31 -8.99
N MET A 105 -2.50 22.44 -7.67
CA MET A 105 -1.89 21.53 -6.73
C MET A 105 -2.86 21.20 -5.59
N VAL A 106 -2.86 19.93 -5.21
CA VAL A 106 -3.49 19.44 -3.98
C VAL A 106 -2.49 18.59 -3.21
N VAL A 107 -2.41 18.81 -1.90
CA VAL A 107 -1.52 18.08 -0.99
C VAL A 107 -2.32 17.59 0.21
N PRO A 108 -2.40 16.27 0.46
CA PRO A 108 -2.89 15.77 1.72
C PRO A 108 -2.00 16.29 2.86
N THR A 109 -2.59 16.94 3.84
CA THR A 109 -1.89 17.59 4.95
C THR A 109 -2.63 17.27 6.24
N LEU A 110 -1.90 16.80 7.26
CA LEU A 110 -2.47 16.55 8.58
C LEU A 110 -2.91 17.87 9.19
N ARG A 111 -4.09 17.89 9.81
CA ARG A 111 -4.54 19.01 10.63
C ARG A 111 -3.67 19.12 11.90
N GLU A 112 -3.67 20.28 12.54
CA GLU A 112 -2.86 20.50 13.76
C GLU A 112 -3.15 19.48 14.87
N ASP A 113 -4.40 19.06 15.03
CA ASP A 113 -4.85 18.06 16.01
C ASP A 113 -4.58 16.61 15.59
N GLU A 114 -4.08 16.39 14.37
CA GLU A 114 -3.76 15.08 13.81
C GLU A 114 -2.25 14.81 13.75
N VAL A 115 -1.40 15.83 13.91
CA VAL A 115 0.07 15.70 13.82
C VAL A 115 0.62 14.64 14.78
N ASP A 116 0.08 14.59 16.00
CA ASP A 116 0.49 13.66 17.06
C ASP A 116 -0.34 12.36 17.09
N MET A 117 -1.14 12.10 16.05
CA MET A 117 -1.93 10.87 16.01
C MET A 117 -1.02 9.62 15.99
N PRO A 118 -1.43 8.52 16.66
CA PRO A 118 -0.70 7.26 16.59
C PRO A 118 -0.51 6.80 15.14
N ARG A 119 0.74 6.63 14.72
CA ARG A 119 1.07 6.05 13.42
C ARG A 119 1.17 4.54 13.54
N ARG A 120 0.52 3.85 12.62
CA ARG A 120 0.50 2.39 12.51
C ARG A 120 1.26 1.95 11.25
N PRO A 121 1.75 0.69 11.21
CA PRO A 121 2.31 0.12 10.00
C PRO A 121 1.32 0.20 8.84
N TRP A 122 1.84 0.13 7.61
CA TRP A 122 1.02 0.13 6.41
C TRP A 122 -0.10 -0.92 6.51
N VAL A 123 0.22 -2.19 6.71
CA VAL A 123 -0.81 -3.18 7.09
C VAL A 123 -0.58 -3.68 8.51
N ASP A 124 -1.67 -3.90 9.23
CA ASP A 124 -1.64 -4.63 10.48
C ASP A 124 -1.15 -6.07 10.21
N PRO A 125 -0.01 -6.51 10.77
CA PRO A 125 0.48 -7.87 10.61
C PRO A 125 -0.45 -8.94 11.19
N GLU A 126 -1.35 -8.59 12.10
CA GLU A 126 -2.38 -9.52 12.58
C GLU A 126 -3.47 -9.75 11.52
N ASN A 127 -3.70 -8.78 10.63
CA ASN A 127 -4.66 -8.87 9.53
C ASN A 127 -4.05 -9.51 8.27
N PHE A 128 -2.83 -9.11 7.89
CA PHE A 128 -2.19 -9.60 6.66
C PHE A 128 -0.66 -9.59 6.76
N ASN A 129 -0.05 -10.78 6.75
CA ASN A 129 1.38 -10.98 7.02
C ASN A 129 2.12 -11.96 6.07
N PRO A 130 1.91 -11.90 4.74
CA PRO A 130 2.70 -12.73 3.86
C PRO A 130 4.17 -12.31 3.93
N GLY A 131 5.08 -13.30 3.85
CA GLY A 131 6.51 -13.05 4.01
C GLY A 131 7.08 -12.03 3.03
N TYR A 132 6.58 -11.95 1.78
CA TYR A 132 7.04 -10.97 0.80
C TYR A 132 6.77 -9.52 1.20
N LEU A 133 5.67 -9.29 1.92
CA LEU A 133 5.29 -7.96 2.40
C LEU A 133 6.02 -7.64 3.71
N ALA A 134 6.12 -8.61 4.62
CA ALA A 134 6.82 -8.46 5.90
C ALA A 134 8.29 -8.02 5.70
N ARG A 135 8.98 -8.53 4.67
CA ARG A 135 10.35 -8.13 4.33
C ARG A 135 10.49 -6.64 3.97
N SER A 136 9.45 -6.06 3.37
CA SER A 136 9.50 -4.70 2.78
C SER A 136 8.65 -3.68 3.53
N MET A 137 8.03 -4.06 4.66
CA MET A 137 7.11 -3.19 5.41
C MET A 137 7.75 -1.87 5.84
N HIS A 138 9.05 -1.90 6.16
CA HIS A 138 9.82 -0.73 6.58
C HIS A 138 10.02 0.31 5.45
N LEU A 139 9.71 -0.04 4.20
CA LEU A 139 9.75 0.85 3.03
C LEU A 139 8.35 1.40 2.69
N MET A 140 7.31 0.91 3.35
CA MET A 140 5.92 1.30 3.08
C MET A 140 5.52 2.53 3.89
N PRO A 141 4.57 3.35 3.40
CA PRO A 141 4.03 4.48 4.14
C PRO A 141 3.21 4.03 5.34
N LYS A 142 3.05 4.92 6.31
CA LYS A 142 2.28 4.64 7.53
C LYS A 142 0.79 4.91 7.30
N GLN A 143 -0.03 4.44 8.24
CA GLN A 143 -1.43 4.88 8.39
C GLN A 143 -1.66 5.48 9.77
N GLY A 144 -2.72 6.26 9.92
CA GLY A 144 -3.19 6.76 11.20
C GLY A 144 -4.06 5.74 11.94
N ASP A 145 -4.76 6.22 12.96
CA ASP A 145 -5.74 5.46 13.75
C ASP A 145 -7.20 5.85 13.46
N ARG A 146 -7.42 6.78 12.53
CA ARG A 146 -8.75 7.33 12.17
C ARG A 146 -8.79 7.86 10.74
N GLU A 147 -10.00 8.02 10.21
CA GLU A 147 -10.25 8.66 8.91
C GLU A 147 -9.78 10.13 8.92
N PRO A 148 -9.28 10.65 7.78
CA PRO A 148 -9.09 9.98 6.50
C PRO A 148 -7.72 9.29 6.37
N TRP A 149 -6.96 9.13 7.44
CA TRP A 149 -5.56 8.67 7.42
C TRP A 149 -5.39 7.15 7.45
N MET A 150 -6.46 6.39 7.26
CA MET A 150 -6.45 4.93 7.24
C MET A 150 -6.50 4.37 5.81
N HIS A 151 -6.20 3.08 5.69
CA HIS A 151 -6.46 2.30 4.49
C HIS A 151 -6.79 0.85 4.86
N LEU A 152 -7.03 0.00 3.86
CA LEU A 152 -7.42 -1.41 4.02
C LEU A 152 -8.84 -1.64 4.53
N HIS A 153 -9.72 -0.68 4.31
CA HIS A 153 -11.16 -0.95 4.30
C HIS A 153 -11.48 -2.05 3.29
N GLU A 154 -12.54 -2.82 3.57
CA GLU A 154 -13.04 -3.79 2.61
C GLU A 154 -13.90 -3.09 1.56
N TYR A 155 -14.07 -3.75 0.41
CA TYR A 155 -14.81 -3.18 -0.73
C TYR A 155 -16.20 -2.63 -0.37
N TYR A 156 -16.91 -3.32 0.52
CA TYR A 156 -18.25 -2.93 0.92
C TYR A 156 -18.32 -1.63 1.71
N GLU A 157 -17.21 -1.21 2.32
CA GLU A 157 -17.08 0.06 3.03
C GLU A 157 -16.61 1.16 2.07
N GLU A 158 -15.54 0.92 1.30
CA GLU A 158 -15.00 1.95 0.39
C GLU A 158 -15.96 2.34 -0.72
N LYS A 159 -16.79 1.41 -1.22
CA LYS A 159 -17.82 1.72 -2.23
C LYS A 159 -18.83 2.77 -1.77
N ASP A 160 -18.99 2.93 -0.45
CA ASP A 160 -19.92 3.90 0.15
C ASP A 160 -19.17 5.14 0.65
N ILE A 161 -17.93 4.99 1.13
CA ILE A 161 -17.11 6.08 1.69
C ILE A 161 -16.46 6.96 0.60
N LEU A 162 -15.81 6.36 -0.40
CA LEU A 162 -15.04 7.12 -1.40
C LEU A 162 -15.91 8.03 -2.28
N PRO A 163 -17.10 7.59 -2.78
CA PRO A 163 -17.93 8.43 -3.63
C PRO A 163 -18.52 9.67 -2.94
N VAL A 164 -18.52 9.71 -1.61
CA VAL A 164 -19.04 10.85 -0.82
C VAL A 164 -17.98 11.51 0.04
N ALA A 165 -16.71 11.10 -0.10
CA ALA A 165 -15.59 11.72 0.62
C ALA A 165 -15.59 13.23 0.39
N ASP A 166 -15.59 13.97 1.49
CA ASP A 166 -15.53 15.43 1.48
C ASP A 166 -14.11 15.87 1.07
N LEU A 167 -14.03 16.64 0.00
CA LEU A 167 -12.78 17.16 -0.55
C LEU A 167 -12.39 18.50 0.11
N ASP A 168 -13.26 19.08 0.95
CA ASP A 168 -13.08 20.38 1.61
C ASP A 168 -12.98 20.29 3.13
N ASP A 169 -12.78 19.09 3.67
CA ASP A 169 -12.70 18.86 5.11
C ASP A 169 -11.43 19.46 5.77
N GLY A 170 -10.54 20.07 4.99
CA GLY A 170 -9.31 20.70 5.45
C GLY A 170 -8.11 19.75 5.54
N THR A 171 -8.26 18.47 5.18
CA THR A 171 -7.11 17.55 5.03
C THR A 171 -6.49 17.59 3.63
N LEU A 172 -7.18 18.17 2.65
CA LEU A 172 -6.65 18.44 1.32
C LEU A 172 -6.38 19.95 1.18
N VAL A 173 -5.10 20.32 1.05
CA VAL A 173 -4.68 21.71 0.87
C VAL A 173 -4.47 22.00 -0.61
N TYR A 174 -5.22 22.99 -1.11
CA TYR A 174 -5.23 23.39 -2.52
C TYR A 174 -4.38 24.64 -2.75
N LYS A 175 -3.65 24.69 -3.87
CA LYS A 175 -2.88 25.86 -4.34
C LYS A 175 -3.04 26.07 -5.84
#